data_AF-A0A1F9EXI4-F1
#
_entry.id   AF-A0A1F9EXI4-F1
#
_cell.length_a   1.000
_cell.length_b   1.000
_cell.length_c   1.000
_cell.angle_alpha   90.00
_cell.angle_beta   90.00
_cell.angle_gamma   90.00
#
_symmetry.space_group_name_H-M   'P 1'
#
loop_
_entity.id
_entity.type
_entity.pdbx_description
1 polymer ?
#
loop_
_entity_poly.entity_id
_entity_poly.type
_entity_poly.pdbx_seq_one_letter_code
_entity_poly.pdbx_strand_id
1 'polypeptide(L)'
;MSTASEREVRYAIRDEAESTYRYLLIHDVGNSDVGGAANTAAYTSWTSEAPGVSALYNSIIYNVAGQGVQLVRDIVVANVTVYRSTGYGVMSYEANENNYSYTGRNVLALGNNTGRDGSARDIEPDVIANATHLATSDASAYGFAPLTGVAAATTFIATAAGAEDLHLLPTASVRASGADLSALFLDDVDGDCRGPSWDIGADQAAP
;
A
#
# COMPACT_ATOMS: atom_id res chain seq x y z
N MET A 1 -9.70 -26.63 -11.75
CA MET A 1 -10.09 -25.38 -11.08
C MET A 1 -9.14 -25.22 -9.91
N SER A 2 -8.17 -24.33 -10.05
CA SER A 2 -7.10 -24.10 -9.06
C SER A 2 -7.49 -22.86 -8.28
N THR A 3 -7.68 -23.01 -6.97
CA THR A 3 -7.79 -21.91 -6.00
C THR A 3 -6.54 -21.05 -6.11
N ALA A 4 -6.68 -19.77 -6.42
CA ALA A 4 -5.60 -18.81 -6.23
C ALA A 4 -5.44 -18.64 -4.71
N SER A 5 -4.49 -19.37 -4.14
CA SER A 5 -4.14 -19.19 -2.73
C SER A 5 -3.46 -17.83 -2.58
N GLU A 6 -4.00 -16.97 -1.72
CA GLU A 6 -3.23 -15.89 -1.12
C GLU A 6 -1.81 -16.38 -0.82
N ARG A 7 -0.81 -15.69 -1.37
CA ARG A 7 0.57 -15.99 -1.04
C ARG A 7 0.92 -15.17 0.18
N GLU A 8 0.68 -15.72 1.37
CA GLU A 8 1.11 -15.14 2.63
C GLU A 8 2.64 -15.02 2.62
N VAL A 9 3.15 -13.79 2.73
CA VAL A 9 4.59 -13.52 2.77
C VAL A 9 4.92 -12.77 4.06
N ARG A 10 5.60 -13.45 4.99
CA ARG A 10 6.06 -12.84 6.27
C ARG A 10 7.43 -12.16 6.17
N TYR A 11 7.90 -11.91 4.97
CA TYR A 11 9.21 -11.34 4.68
C TYR A 11 9.11 -10.19 3.68
N ALA A 12 10.08 -9.28 3.75
CA ALA A 12 10.17 -8.18 2.80
C ALA A 12 10.37 -8.68 1.36
N ILE A 13 9.64 -8.12 0.41
CA ILE A 13 9.95 -8.31 -1.01
C ILE A 13 11.15 -7.47 -1.36
N ARG A 14 12.17 -8.11 -1.94
CA ARG A 14 13.39 -7.48 -2.45
C ARG A 14 13.77 -8.16 -3.76
N ASP A 15 14.02 -7.37 -4.79
CA ASP A 15 14.41 -7.88 -6.10
C ASP A 15 15.41 -6.97 -6.77
N GLU A 16 16.20 -7.56 -7.66
CA GLU A 16 17.28 -6.94 -8.42
C GLU A 16 16.88 -6.68 -9.89
N ALA A 17 15.66 -7.06 -10.29
CA ALA A 17 15.10 -6.85 -11.63
C ALA A 17 13.73 -6.15 -11.60
N GLU A 18 13.24 -5.71 -12.77
CA GLU A 18 11.86 -5.25 -12.96
C GLU A 18 10.89 -6.38 -12.61
N SER A 19 10.00 -6.12 -11.65
CA SER A 19 9.09 -7.13 -11.15
C SER A 19 7.70 -6.56 -10.89
N THR A 20 6.68 -7.37 -11.21
CA THR A 20 5.28 -7.10 -10.87
C THR A 20 4.84 -8.06 -9.77
N TYR A 21 4.43 -7.49 -8.64
CA TYR A 21 3.87 -8.19 -7.49
C TYR A 21 2.37 -7.90 -7.37
N ARG A 22 1.58 -8.92 -7.04
CA ARG A 22 0.13 -8.79 -6.89
C ARG A 22 -0.48 -9.86 -6.00
N TYR A 23 -1.62 -9.56 -5.40
CA TYR A 23 -2.39 -10.49 -4.54
C TYR A 23 -1.58 -11.00 -3.36
N LEU A 24 -0.84 -10.09 -2.71
CA LEU A 24 0.04 -10.41 -1.60
C LEU A 24 -0.57 -9.94 -0.28
N LEU A 25 -0.44 -10.80 0.72
CA LEU A 25 -0.65 -10.45 2.12
C LEU A 25 0.71 -10.43 2.81
N ILE A 26 1.21 -9.23 3.14
CA ILE A 26 2.51 -9.03 3.77
C ILE A 26 2.30 -8.48 5.17
N HIS A 27 2.76 -9.19 6.19
CA HIS A 27 2.49 -8.73 7.56
C HIS A 27 3.53 -9.12 8.59
N ASP A 28 3.48 -8.42 9.72
CA ASP A 28 4.34 -8.60 10.90
C ASP A 28 5.83 -8.52 10.58
N VAL A 29 6.17 -7.72 9.55
CA VAL A 29 7.55 -7.55 9.08
C VAL A 29 8.36 -6.77 10.11
N GLY A 30 9.42 -7.39 10.63
CA GLY A 30 10.33 -6.75 11.58
C GLY A 30 9.83 -6.73 13.03
N ASN A 31 8.75 -7.45 13.36
CA ASN A 31 8.25 -7.63 14.73
C ASN A 31 9.11 -8.62 15.55
N SER A 32 10.42 -8.55 15.39
CA SER A 32 11.42 -9.23 16.22
C SER A 32 12.33 -8.16 16.82
N ASP A 33 12.19 -7.88 18.12
CA ASP A 33 13.06 -7.22 19.14
C ASP A 33 14.28 -6.33 18.76
N VAL A 34 14.46 -5.89 17.52
CA VAL A 34 15.58 -5.05 17.10
C VAL A 34 15.01 -3.72 16.65
N GLY A 35 14.97 -2.79 17.60
CA GLY A 35 14.61 -1.40 17.34
C GLY A 35 15.52 -0.78 16.29
N GLY A 36 14.90 0.03 15.42
CA GLY A 36 15.60 0.97 14.55
C GLY A 36 15.26 0.83 13.07
N ALA A 37 14.35 1.68 12.58
CA ALA A 37 14.35 2.32 11.25
C ALA A 37 14.66 1.52 9.94
N ALA A 38 14.77 0.19 9.93
CA ALA A 38 15.32 -0.56 8.80
C ALA A 38 14.44 -1.72 8.28
N ASN A 39 13.23 -1.91 8.82
CA ASN A 39 12.32 -2.92 8.30
C ASN A 39 11.30 -2.27 7.36
N THR A 40 11.17 -2.81 6.17
CA THR A 40 10.17 -2.38 5.21
C THR A 40 9.62 -3.59 4.49
N ALA A 41 8.31 -3.61 4.28
CA ALA A 41 7.60 -4.77 3.76
C ALA A 41 7.73 -4.92 2.24
N ALA A 42 7.74 -3.81 1.49
CA ALA A 42 7.89 -3.86 0.03
C ALA A 42 8.95 -2.88 -0.49
N TYR A 43 9.87 -3.42 -1.29
CA TYR A 43 10.87 -2.71 -2.06
C TYR A 43 10.88 -3.21 -3.51
N THR A 44 11.09 -2.31 -4.47
CA THR A 44 11.37 -2.73 -5.85
C THR A 44 12.69 -2.12 -6.33
N SER A 45 13.63 -2.99 -6.73
CA SER A 45 14.91 -2.69 -7.40
C SER A 45 15.91 -1.78 -6.64
N TRP A 46 16.96 -2.38 -6.07
CA TRP A 46 18.09 -1.64 -5.45
C TRP A 46 19.29 -1.46 -6.39
N THR A 47 19.36 -2.18 -7.50
CA THR A 47 20.52 -2.17 -8.42
C THR A 47 20.34 -1.14 -9.53
N SER A 48 21.44 -0.57 -10.02
CA SER A 48 21.49 0.45 -11.07
C SER A 48 21.21 -0.06 -12.49
N GLU A 49 20.81 -1.33 -12.64
CA GLU A 49 20.82 -2.03 -13.94
C GLU A 49 19.44 -2.50 -14.43
N ALA A 50 18.34 -2.17 -13.73
CA ALA A 50 16.98 -2.50 -14.19
C ALA A 50 16.34 -1.30 -14.92
N PRO A 51 16.32 -1.26 -16.28
CA PRO A 51 15.73 -0.14 -17.05
C PRO A 51 14.19 -0.17 -17.12
N GLY A 52 13.51 -0.83 -16.17
CA GLY A 52 12.08 -1.14 -16.22
C GLY A 52 11.28 -0.62 -15.02
N VAL A 53 9.96 -0.51 -15.18
CA VAL A 53 9.05 0.00 -14.14
C VAL A 53 8.51 -1.15 -13.32
N SER A 54 8.85 -1.22 -12.03
CA SER A 54 8.29 -2.24 -11.15
C SER A 54 6.86 -1.92 -10.73
N ALA A 55 6.11 -2.92 -10.28
CA ALA A 55 4.74 -2.69 -9.83
C ALA A 55 4.34 -3.53 -8.62
N LEU A 56 3.50 -2.94 -7.76
CA LEU A 56 2.80 -3.59 -6.67
C LEU A 56 1.31 -3.31 -6.81
N TYR A 57 0.53 -4.37 -7.03
CA TYR A 57 -0.92 -4.29 -7.22
C TYR A 57 -1.68 -5.11 -6.19
N ASN A 58 -2.94 -4.74 -5.88
CA ASN A 58 -3.89 -5.56 -5.14
C ASN A 58 -3.26 -6.31 -3.96
N SER A 59 -2.61 -5.59 -3.06
CA SER A 59 -1.87 -6.22 -1.96
C SER A 59 -2.15 -5.51 -0.65
N ILE A 60 -2.23 -6.29 0.42
CA ILE A 60 -2.40 -5.81 1.77
C ILE A 60 -1.05 -5.92 2.49
N ILE A 61 -0.63 -4.83 3.12
CA ILE A 61 0.59 -4.73 3.92
C ILE A 61 0.20 -4.24 5.31
N TYR A 62 0.54 -4.98 6.38
CA TYR A 62 0.22 -4.49 7.73
C TYR A 62 1.18 -4.90 8.84
N ASN A 63 1.11 -4.22 9.98
CA ASN A 63 1.94 -4.47 11.16
C ASN A 63 3.46 -4.47 10.85
N VAL A 64 3.93 -3.44 10.14
CA VAL A 64 5.33 -3.33 9.74
C VAL A 64 6.12 -2.51 10.76
N ALA A 65 7.20 -3.06 11.31
CA ALA A 65 8.12 -2.36 12.22
C ALA A 65 9.08 -1.41 11.48
N GLY A 66 8.53 -0.59 10.58
CA GLY A 66 9.19 0.46 9.82
C GLY A 66 8.26 0.92 8.70
N GLN A 67 8.70 0.93 7.45
CA GLN A 67 7.91 1.49 6.34
C GLN A 67 7.07 0.42 5.66
N GLY A 68 5.83 0.71 5.28
CA GLY A 68 5.04 -0.25 4.51
C GLY A 68 5.65 -0.50 3.13
N VAL A 69 5.63 0.54 2.30
CA VAL A 69 6.19 0.55 0.94
C VAL A 69 7.28 1.62 0.86
N GLN A 70 8.45 1.23 0.40
CA GLN A 70 9.53 2.17 0.11
C GLN A 70 9.81 2.21 -1.39
N LEU A 71 9.63 3.39 -1.98
CA LEU A 71 9.78 3.70 -3.39
C LEU A 71 11.26 4.03 -3.66
N VAL A 72 11.92 3.18 -4.46
CA VAL A 72 13.38 3.23 -4.66
C VAL A 72 13.78 3.57 -6.10
N ARG A 73 12.90 3.28 -7.07
CA ARG A 73 12.99 3.56 -8.50
C ARG A 73 11.58 3.70 -9.08
N ASP A 74 11.47 3.91 -10.39
CA ASP A 74 10.20 3.93 -11.10
C ASP A 74 9.32 2.73 -10.70
N ILE A 75 8.21 3.04 -10.03
CA ILE A 75 7.31 2.04 -9.47
C ILE A 75 5.86 2.52 -9.59
N VAL A 76 4.98 1.58 -9.91
CA VAL A 76 3.53 1.74 -9.77
C VAL A 76 3.05 1.01 -8.52
N VAL A 77 2.39 1.74 -7.62
CA VAL A 77 1.68 1.17 -6.47
C VAL A 77 0.19 1.42 -6.72
N ALA A 78 -0.60 0.37 -6.93
CA ALA A 78 -2.03 0.56 -7.14
C ALA A 78 -2.94 -0.49 -6.49
N ASN A 79 -4.08 -0.05 -5.95
CA ASN A 79 -4.96 -0.88 -5.12
C ASN A 79 -4.18 -1.59 -4.01
N VAL A 80 -3.46 -0.82 -3.20
CA VAL A 80 -2.69 -1.35 -2.09
C VAL A 80 -3.24 -0.81 -0.79
N THR A 81 -3.43 -1.68 0.18
CA THR A 81 -3.77 -1.30 1.55
C THR A 81 -2.52 -1.39 2.40
N VAL A 82 -2.16 -0.33 3.10
CA VAL A 82 -1.07 -0.29 4.08
C VAL A 82 -1.61 0.11 5.44
N TYR A 83 -1.47 -0.75 6.44
CA TYR A 83 -2.04 -0.53 7.76
C TYR A 83 -1.03 -0.74 8.90
N ARG A 84 -0.97 0.21 9.83
CA ARG A 84 -0.17 0.08 11.06
C ARG A 84 1.31 -0.23 10.82
N SER A 85 1.94 0.57 9.97
CA SER A 85 3.40 0.65 9.91
C SER A 85 3.92 1.60 11.00
N THR A 86 5.05 1.29 11.65
CA THR A 86 5.63 2.20 12.66
C THR A 86 6.32 3.42 12.05
N GLY A 87 6.65 3.35 10.76
CA GLY A 87 7.00 4.46 9.89
C GLY A 87 5.82 4.88 9.00
N TYR A 88 6.12 5.54 7.89
CA TYR A 88 5.17 5.84 6.83
C TYR A 88 4.63 4.57 6.18
N GLY A 89 3.37 4.60 5.78
CA GLY A 89 2.77 3.55 4.97
C GLY A 89 3.41 3.51 3.59
N VAL A 90 3.64 4.68 2.98
CA VAL A 90 4.37 4.81 1.70
C VAL A 90 5.39 5.95 1.79
N MET A 91 6.64 5.69 1.39
CA MET A 91 7.70 6.71 1.37
C MET A 91 8.68 6.51 0.21
N SER A 92 9.43 7.56 -0.13
CA SER A 92 10.61 7.45 -1.00
C SER A 92 11.85 7.08 -0.20
N TYR A 93 12.79 6.29 -0.77
CA TYR A 93 14.06 6.01 -0.11
C TYR A 93 15.03 7.19 -0.15
N GLU A 94 15.06 7.86 -1.29
CA GLU A 94 15.80 9.10 -1.54
C GLU A 94 14.76 10.12 -1.97
N ALA A 95 14.68 11.24 -1.25
CA ALA A 95 13.82 12.35 -1.61
C ALA A 95 14.29 12.93 -2.95
N ASN A 96 13.80 12.36 -4.04
CA ASN A 96 13.70 12.94 -5.37
C ASN A 96 15.04 13.29 -6.07
N GLU A 97 16.19 12.95 -5.48
CA GLU A 97 17.51 13.33 -6.02
C GLU A 97 17.78 12.71 -7.41
N ASN A 98 17.06 11.64 -7.75
CA ASN A 98 17.32 10.81 -8.92
C ASN A 98 16.25 10.85 -10.03
N ASN A 99 15.28 11.78 -9.98
CA ASN A 99 14.23 11.96 -11.01
C ASN A 99 13.41 10.68 -11.34
N TYR A 100 13.20 9.79 -10.38
CA TYR A 100 12.34 8.62 -10.57
C TYR A 100 10.86 9.00 -10.65
N SER A 101 10.09 8.24 -11.42
CA SER A 101 8.65 8.42 -11.62
C SER A 101 7.87 7.44 -10.74
N TYR A 102 7.33 7.94 -9.63
CA TYR A 102 6.47 7.16 -8.76
C TYR A 102 4.99 7.40 -9.10
N THR A 103 4.23 6.32 -9.26
CA THR A 103 2.79 6.36 -9.54
C THR A 103 2.03 5.69 -8.41
N GLY A 104 1.00 6.35 -7.89
CA GLY A 104 0.16 5.84 -6.80
C GLY A 104 -1.31 6.00 -7.16
N ARG A 105 -2.05 4.89 -7.21
CA ARG A 105 -3.49 4.90 -7.55
C ARG A 105 -4.29 4.04 -6.60
N ASN A 106 -5.39 4.54 -6.05
CA ASN A 106 -6.24 3.76 -5.14
C ASN A 106 -5.44 3.15 -3.97
N VAL A 107 -4.53 3.93 -3.39
CA VAL A 107 -3.73 3.47 -2.25
C VAL A 107 -4.42 3.89 -0.96
N LEU A 108 -4.70 2.91 -0.10
CA LEU A 108 -5.27 3.12 1.24
C LEU A 108 -4.16 2.96 2.27
N ALA A 109 -3.74 4.05 2.93
CA ALA A 109 -2.71 4.00 3.96
C ALA A 109 -3.27 4.54 5.27
N LEU A 110 -3.53 3.69 6.27
CA LEU A 110 -4.18 4.09 7.53
C LEU A 110 -3.35 3.71 8.77
N GLY A 111 -3.36 4.58 9.77
CA GLY A 111 -2.79 4.28 11.09
C GLY A 111 -1.28 4.01 11.07
N ASN A 112 -0.59 4.50 10.05
CA ASN A 112 0.87 4.48 9.99
C ASN A 112 1.42 5.68 10.78
N ASN A 113 2.71 5.67 11.09
CA ASN A 113 3.26 6.57 12.08
C ASN A 113 4.48 7.34 11.55
N THR A 114 5.55 7.45 12.35
CA THR A 114 6.53 8.52 12.20
C THR A 114 7.61 8.14 11.21
N GLY A 115 7.75 8.92 10.14
CA GLY A 115 8.82 8.75 9.15
C GLY A 115 10.20 9.15 9.68
N ARG A 116 11.21 9.08 8.80
CA ARG A 116 12.61 9.41 9.15
C ARG A 116 12.81 10.85 9.62
N ASP A 117 11.94 11.76 9.20
CA ASP A 117 11.96 13.18 9.53
C ASP A 117 11.29 13.51 10.87
N GLY A 118 10.75 12.52 11.59
CA GLY A 118 10.05 12.74 12.86
C GLY A 118 8.60 13.20 12.70
N SER A 119 8.08 13.32 11.47
CA SER A 119 6.68 13.65 11.20
C SER A 119 5.80 12.40 11.23
N ALA A 120 4.64 12.46 11.88
CA ALA A 120 3.63 11.41 11.81
C ALA A 120 2.75 11.61 10.57
N ARG A 121 2.89 10.72 9.57
CA ARG A 121 2.12 10.76 8.33
C ARG A 121 1.83 9.34 7.83
N ASP A 122 0.70 9.15 7.16
CA ASP A 122 0.44 7.89 6.46
C ASP A 122 1.26 7.75 5.17
N ILE A 123 1.43 8.84 4.42
CA ILE A 123 2.19 8.89 3.18
C ILE A 123 3.18 10.06 3.23
N GLU A 124 4.40 9.84 2.74
CA GLU A 124 5.36 10.93 2.58
C GLU A 124 4.84 11.97 1.55
N PRO A 125 4.79 13.26 1.88
CA PRO A 125 4.29 14.29 0.98
C PRO A 125 5.13 14.41 -0.29
N ASP A 126 4.48 14.69 -1.41
CA ASP A 126 5.10 15.03 -2.69
C ASP A 126 6.11 14.00 -3.25
N VAL A 127 6.04 12.74 -2.80
CA VAL A 127 6.88 11.66 -3.36
C VAL A 127 6.25 11.02 -4.57
N ILE A 128 4.93 10.79 -4.57
CA ILE A 128 4.20 10.14 -5.65
C ILE A 128 3.88 11.18 -6.72
N ALA A 129 4.75 11.29 -7.73
CA ALA A 129 4.58 12.24 -8.84
C ALA A 129 3.22 12.13 -9.53
N ASN A 130 2.71 10.90 -9.71
CA ASN A 130 1.40 10.64 -10.34
C ASN A 130 0.41 10.04 -9.32
N ALA A 131 0.01 10.84 -8.33
CA ALA A 131 -0.93 10.46 -7.28
C ALA A 131 -2.40 10.68 -7.68
N THR A 132 -3.23 9.64 -7.57
CA THR A 132 -4.68 9.72 -7.72
C THR A 132 -5.40 8.81 -6.74
N HIS A 133 -6.50 9.26 -6.14
CA HIS A 133 -7.34 8.44 -5.25
C HIS A 133 -6.54 7.80 -4.11
N LEU A 134 -5.69 8.61 -3.46
CA LEU A 134 -5.02 8.20 -2.22
C LEU A 134 -5.98 8.42 -1.05
N ALA A 135 -6.01 7.50 -0.10
CA ALA A 135 -6.80 7.61 1.12
C ALA A 135 -5.92 7.46 2.36
N THR A 136 -5.96 8.43 3.27
CA THR A 136 -5.16 8.45 4.50
C THR A 136 -5.99 8.76 5.74
N SER A 137 -5.52 8.30 6.90
CA SER A 137 -6.13 8.61 8.21
C SER A 137 -5.81 10.02 8.71
N ASP A 138 -4.81 10.65 8.11
CA ASP A 138 -4.44 12.05 8.34
C ASP A 138 -4.57 12.87 7.03
N ALA A 139 -3.91 14.04 7.00
CA ALA A 139 -3.93 14.97 5.88
C ALA A 139 -2.87 14.69 4.79
N SER A 140 -2.19 13.53 4.82
CA SER A 140 -1.07 13.23 3.93
C SER A 140 -1.45 12.67 2.55
N ALA A 141 -2.72 12.37 2.28
CA ALA A 141 -3.18 12.10 0.92
C ALA A 141 -3.17 13.40 0.07
N TYR A 142 -2.69 13.28 -1.17
CA TYR A 142 -2.63 14.37 -2.15
C TYR A 142 -2.90 13.85 -3.58
N GLY A 143 -2.84 14.75 -4.56
CA GLY A 143 -3.09 14.43 -5.96
C GLY A 143 -4.55 14.62 -6.37
N PHE A 144 -5.00 13.87 -7.38
CA PHE A 144 -6.39 13.93 -7.86
C PHE A 144 -7.32 13.10 -6.95
N ALA A 145 -8.44 13.67 -6.53
CA ALA A 145 -9.47 13.02 -5.71
C ALA A 145 -8.94 12.29 -4.44
N PRO A 146 -8.12 12.93 -3.59
CA PRO A 146 -7.65 12.32 -2.34
C PRO A 146 -8.78 12.26 -1.30
N LEU A 147 -8.72 11.27 -0.42
CA LEU A 147 -9.51 11.20 0.81
C LEU A 147 -8.58 11.31 2.02
N THR A 148 -8.92 12.19 2.96
CA THR A 148 -8.16 12.39 4.21
C THR A 148 -9.07 12.19 5.41
N GLY A 149 -8.49 11.92 6.58
CA GLY A 149 -9.27 11.69 7.81
C GLY A 149 -10.04 10.36 7.81
N VAL A 150 -9.63 9.39 7.01
CA VAL A 150 -10.26 8.06 6.93
C VAL A 150 -9.90 7.25 8.17
N ALA A 151 -10.88 6.94 9.02
CA ALA A 151 -10.61 6.19 10.25
C ALA A 151 -10.61 4.67 9.99
N ALA A 152 -9.54 3.98 10.42
CA ALA A 152 -9.44 2.52 10.30
C ALA A 152 -10.61 1.79 10.97
N ALA A 153 -11.07 2.28 12.14
CA ALA A 153 -12.18 1.69 12.90
C ALA A 153 -13.55 1.75 12.19
N THR A 154 -13.71 2.60 11.19
CA THR A 154 -14.93 2.67 10.35
C THR A 154 -14.67 2.21 8.91
N THR A 155 -13.46 1.73 8.64
CA THR A 155 -13.03 1.27 7.32
C THR A 155 -12.93 -0.24 7.27
N PHE A 156 -12.35 -0.88 8.28
CA PHE A 156 -12.08 -2.32 8.32
C PHE A 156 -13.02 -3.07 9.26
N ILE A 157 -13.27 -4.36 8.97
CA ILE A 157 -14.11 -5.24 9.81
C ILE A 157 -13.53 -5.37 11.22
N ALA A 158 -12.22 -5.64 11.34
CA ALA A 158 -11.55 -5.74 12.62
C ALA A 158 -10.13 -5.19 12.58
N THR A 159 -9.81 -4.32 13.54
CA THR A 159 -8.46 -3.75 13.68
C THR A 159 -7.77 -4.21 14.97
N ALA A 160 -8.28 -5.24 15.65
CA ALA A 160 -7.64 -5.73 16.87
C ALA A 160 -6.29 -6.37 16.54
N ALA A 161 -5.25 -6.04 17.31
CA ALA A 161 -3.91 -6.57 17.07
C ALA A 161 -3.87 -8.10 17.21
N GLY A 162 -3.36 -8.80 16.19
CA GLY A 162 -3.31 -10.26 16.14
C GLY A 162 -4.63 -10.94 15.76
N ALA A 163 -5.64 -10.15 15.38
CA ALA A 163 -6.94 -10.60 14.88
C ALA A 163 -7.47 -9.60 13.84
N GLU A 164 -6.56 -9.03 13.05
CA GLU A 164 -6.90 -8.09 11.99
C GLU A 164 -7.75 -8.77 10.91
N ASP A 165 -8.81 -8.07 10.52
CA ASP A 165 -9.62 -8.37 9.35
C ASP A 165 -9.75 -7.06 8.58
N LEU A 166 -8.92 -6.92 7.55
CA LEU A 166 -8.75 -5.70 6.77
C LEU A 166 -9.66 -5.66 5.53
N HIS A 167 -10.63 -6.57 5.43
CA HIS A 167 -11.74 -6.37 4.50
C HIS A 167 -12.52 -5.10 4.89
N LEU A 168 -13.09 -4.46 3.88
CA LEU A 168 -13.78 -3.20 3.99
C LEU A 168 -15.17 -3.39 4.59
N LEU A 169 -15.52 -2.52 5.53
CA LEU A 169 -16.89 -2.40 6.00
C LEU A 169 -17.79 -1.86 4.87
N PRO A 170 -19.07 -2.30 4.79
CA PRO A 170 -20.02 -1.75 3.83
C PRO A 170 -20.25 -0.24 3.97
N THR A 171 -19.89 0.36 5.11
CA THR A 171 -20.02 1.80 5.35
C THR A 171 -18.72 2.57 5.15
N ALA A 172 -17.63 1.90 4.73
CA ALA A 172 -16.34 2.53 4.59
C ALA A 172 -16.40 3.67 3.55
N SER A 173 -15.83 4.82 3.89
CA SER A 173 -15.83 6.00 3.01
C SER A 173 -15.02 5.81 1.72
N VAL A 174 -14.18 4.79 1.69
CA VAL A 174 -13.34 4.43 0.54
C VAL A 174 -14.10 3.61 -0.51
N ARG A 175 -15.33 3.16 -0.19
CA ARG A 175 -16.18 2.45 -1.15
C ARG A 175 -16.55 3.34 -2.33
N ALA A 176 -16.53 2.77 -3.53
CA ALA A 176 -16.88 3.42 -4.79
C ALA A 176 -16.17 4.77 -5.03
N SER A 177 -15.00 4.96 -4.42
CA SER A 177 -14.22 6.20 -4.46
C SER A 177 -12.89 6.03 -5.19
N GLY A 178 -12.61 4.83 -5.73
CA GLY A 178 -11.41 4.51 -6.49
C GLY A 178 -11.56 4.76 -7.98
N ALA A 179 -10.42 4.91 -8.65
CA ALA A 179 -10.31 4.84 -10.11
C ALA A 179 -10.53 3.41 -10.61
N ASP A 180 -11.19 3.29 -11.76
CA ASP A 180 -11.23 2.05 -12.52
C ASP A 180 -9.84 1.71 -13.11
N LEU A 181 -9.28 0.57 -12.72
CA LEU A 181 -8.04 0.03 -13.27
C LEU A 181 -8.25 -1.33 -13.97
N SER A 182 -9.46 -1.58 -14.49
CA SER A 182 -9.84 -2.82 -15.18
C SER A 182 -8.94 -3.20 -16.37
N ALA A 183 -8.20 -2.23 -16.90
CA ALA A 183 -7.17 -2.46 -17.91
C ALA A 183 -5.90 -3.18 -17.38
N LEU A 184 -5.67 -3.19 -16.06
CA LEU A 184 -4.54 -3.83 -15.41
C LEU A 184 -4.91 -5.19 -14.79
N PHE A 185 -6.06 -5.25 -14.13
CA PHE A 185 -6.60 -6.45 -13.47
C PHE A 185 -8.09 -6.28 -13.18
N LEU A 186 -8.81 -7.37 -12.96
CA LEU A 186 -10.26 -7.36 -12.72
C LEU A 186 -10.65 -7.74 -11.30
N ASP A 187 -9.81 -8.49 -10.60
CA ASP A 187 -10.15 -9.05 -9.29
C ASP A 187 -9.50 -8.21 -8.17
N ASP A 188 -9.99 -8.31 -6.95
CA ASP A 188 -9.39 -7.77 -5.72
C ASP A 188 -8.39 -8.75 -5.09
N VAL A 189 -7.96 -8.48 -3.85
CA VAL A 189 -6.95 -9.29 -3.16
C VAL A 189 -7.40 -10.74 -2.88
N ASP A 190 -8.70 -10.95 -2.67
CA ASP A 190 -9.28 -12.26 -2.33
C ASP A 190 -9.68 -13.06 -3.59
N GLY A 191 -9.53 -12.44 -4.76
CA GLY A 191 -9.86 -13.02 -6.06
C GLY A 191 -11.32 -12.78 -6.47
N ASP A 192 -12.03 -11.90 -5.76
CA ASP A 192 -13.39 -11.49 -6.11
C ASP A 192 -13.37 -10.40 -7.18
N CYS A 193 -14.32 -10.49 -8.11
CA CYS A 193 -14.39 -9.59 -9.25
C CYS A 193 -14.77 -8.18 -8.80
N ARG A 194 -13.97 -7.18 -9.20
CA ARG A 194 -14.28 -5.78 -8.98
C ARG A 194 -15.47 -5.36 -9.82
N GLY A 195 -16.44 -4.73 -9.17
CA GLY A 195 -17.63 -4.19 -9.81
C GLY A 195 -17.34 -2.94 -10.68
N PRO A 196 -18.40 -2.28 -11.19
CA PRO A 196 -18.27 -1.07 -11.99
C PRO A 196 -17.76 0.15 -11.21
N SER A 197 -17.83 0.10 -9.88
CA SER A 197 -17.30 1.13 -8.99
C SER A 197 -16.23 0.50 -8.12
N TRP A 198 -15.02 1.05 -8.19
CA TRP A 198 -13.87 0.51 -7.47
C TRP A 198 -13.73 1.17 -6.11
N ASP A 199 -13.34 0.39 -5.12
CA ASP A 199 -12.95 0.89 -3.80
C ASP A 199 -11.47 1.29 -3.79
N ILE A 200 -11.10 2.26 -2.93
CA ILE A 200 -9.69 2.58 -2.67
C ILE A 200 -9.11 1.52 -1.73
N GLY A 201 -7.99 0.91 -2.14
CA GLY A 201 -7.34 -0.18 -1.41
C GLY A 201 -7.36 -1.51 -2.17
N ALA A 202 -6.81 -2.54 -1.54
CA ALA A 202 -6.62 -3.87 -2.14
C ALA A 202 -7.89 -4.71 -2.19
N ASP A 203 -8.75 -4.57 -1.18
CA ASP A 203 -10.04 -5.25 -1.06
C ASP A 203 -11.13 -4.48 -1.84
N GLN A 204 -12.17 -5.20 -2.26
CA GLN A 204 -13.41 -4.64 -2.76
C GLN A 204 -14.54 -5.06 -1.82
N ALA A 205 -15.18 -4.08 -1.16
CA ALA A 205 -16.27 -4.39 -0.26
C ALA A 205 -17.37 -5.14 -1.01
N ALA A 206 -17.77 -6.29 -0.47
CA ALA A 206 -18.92 -7.03 -0.96
C ALA A 206 -20.16 -6.10 -1.05
N PRO A 207 -21.06 -6.33 -2.03
CA PRO A 207 -22.24 -5.49 -2.28
C PRO A 207 -23.06 -5.15 -1.02
#